data_AF-A0A924M9X5-F1
#
_entry.id   AF-A0A924M9X5-F1
#
_cell.length_a   1.000
_cell.length_b   1.000
_cell.length_c   1.000
_cell.angle_alpha   90.00
_cell.angle_beta   90.00
_cell.angle_gamma   90.00
#
_symmetry.space_group_name_H-M   'P 1'
#
loop_
_entity.id
_entity.type
_entity.pdbx_description
1 polymer ?
#
loop_
_entity_poly.entity_id
_entity_poly.type
_entity_poly.pdbx_seq_one_letter_code
_entity_poly.pdbx_strand_id
1 'polypeptide(L)'
;MKHYLLFVGLFIFVDGIYGQEPAGYYDNAASKNCADLKTALKTIIATGNTPQSYSALWTQYQVSDIKPRTVGTGSTNVIYDIYSAKPDGVDPYQFTPGNGTGGQQDVGINTTTEGQFYNREHSVPQSWFNGNTSTPGPTTDYLHIFPTDKKVNSVRANYIYGEVATASYTSLNGSKLGTSSFAGLTGPV
;
A
#
# COMPACT_ATOMS: atom_id res chain seq x y z
N MET A 1 -58.28 -34.77 -11.73
CA MET A 1 -57.79 -33.41 -11.99
C MET A 1 -56.31 -33.38 -11.66
N LYS A 2 -55.43 -33.35 -12.68
CA LYS A 2 -53.97 -33.34 -12.46
C LYS A 2 -53.50 -31.88 -12.61
N HIS A 3 -53.07 -31.28 -11.51
CA HIS A 3 -52.51 -29.94 -11.50
C HIS A 3 -51.03 -30.01 -11.91
N TYR A 4 -50.68 -29.46 -13.07
CA TYR A 4 -49.29 -29.24 -13.46
C TYR A 4 -48.85 -27.91 -12.88
N LEU A 5 -48.01 -27.94 -11.83
CA LEU A 5 -47.32 -26.77 -11.32
C LEU A 5 -46.20 -26.40 -12.30
N LEU A 6 -46.39 -25.30 -13.04
CA LEU A 6 -45.38 -24.71 -13.90
C LEU A 6 -44.39 -23.92 -13.01
N PHE A 7 -43.20 -24.47 -12.77
CA PHE A 7 -42.12 -23.77 -12.08
C PHE A 7 -41.40 -22.88 -13.11
N VAL A 8 -41.65 -21.57 -13.07
CA VAL A 8 -40.88 -20.58 -13.85
C VAL A 8 -39.63 -20.25 -13.04
N GLY A 9 -38.49 -20.81 -13.43
CA GLY A 9 -37.18 -20.46 -12.86
C GLY A 9 -36.75 -19.06 -13.32
N LEU A 10 -36.68 -18.11 -12.40
CA LEU A 10 -36.09 -16.79 -12.63
C LEU A 10 -34.57 -16.93 -12.70
N PHE A 11 -34.00 -16.94 -13.91
CA PHE A 11 -32.57 -16.79 -14.12
C PHE A 11 -32.19 -15.33 -13.86
N ILE A 12 -31.69 -15.04 -12.66
CA ILE A 12 -31.03 -13.77 -12.35
C ILE A 12 -29.64 -13.84 -12.97
N PHE A 13 -29.47 -13.19 -14.12
CA PHE A 13 -28.14 -12.88 -14.65
C PHE A 13 -27.51 -11.83 -13.73
N VAL A 14 -26.50 -12.24 -12.97
CA VAL A 14 -25.66 -11.31 -12.21
C VAL A 14 -24.63 -10.78 -13.19
N ASP A 15 -24.92 -9.63 -13.79
CA ASP A 15 -23.91 -8.89 -14.55
C ASP A 15 -22.84 -8.43 -13.56
N GLY A 16 -21.63 -8.97 -13.70
CA GLY A 16 -20.47 -8.50 -12.96
C GLY A 16 -20.25 -7.04 -13.29
N ILE A 17 -20.26 -6.17 -12.27
CA ILE A 17 -19.87 -4.77 -12.43
C ILE A 17 -18.35 -4.77 -12.63
N TYR A 18 -17.92 -4.84 -13.89
CA TYR A 18 -16.55 -4.52 -14.23
C TYR A 18 -16.37 -3.02 -14.05
N GLY A 19 -15.37 -2.61 -13.28
CA GLY A 19 -14.99 -1.20 -13.18
C GLY A 19 -14.42 -0.73 -14.50
N GLN A 20 -15.29 -0.29 -15.42
CA GLN A 20 -14.87 0.34 -16.67
C GLN A 20 -14.53 1.80 -16.38
N GLU A 21 -13.48 2.30 -17.02
CA GLU A 21 -13.19 3.72 -17.04
C GLU A 21 -14.38 4.52 -17.61
N PRO A 22 -14.53 5.80 -17.25
CA PRO A 22 -15.53 6.66 -17.89
C PRO A 22 -15.36 6.62 -19.42
N ALA A 23 -16.48 6.56 -20.14
CA ALA A 23 -16.45 6.55 -21.60
C ALA A 23 -15.59 7.71 -22.14
N GLY A 24 -14.61 7.39 -22.97
CA GLY A 24 -13.70 8.35 -23.60
C GLY A 24 -12.52 8.82 -22.74
N TYR A 25 -12.33 8.27 -21.53
CA TYR A 25 -11.27 8.72 -20.61
C TYR A 25 -9.86 8.71 -21.23
N TYR A 26 -9.54 7.69 -22.06
CA TYR A 26 -8.25 7.53 -22.71
C TYR A 26 -8.21 7.95 -24.19
N ASP A 27 -9.29 8.52 -24.75
CA ASP A 27 -9.36 8.84 -26.19
C ASP A 27 -8.23 9.77 -26.62
N ASN A 28 -7.89 10.74 -25.77
CA ASN A 28 -6.81 11.68 -26.03
C ASN A 28 -5.41 11.07 -25.96
N ALA A 29 -5.26 9.86 -25.42
CA ALA A 29 -4.00 9.11 -25.38
C ALA A 29 -3.93 8.03 -26.48
N ALA A 30 -5.06 7.69 -27.11
CA ALA A 30 -5.13 6.62 -28.09
C ALA A 30 -4.15 6.85 -29.27
N SER A 31 -3.46 5.78 -29.66
CA SER A 31 -2.47 5.75 -30.77
C SER A 31 -1.26 6.69 -30.63
N LYS A 32 -1.08 7.38 -29.49
CA LYS A 32 0.11 8.19 -29.23
C LYS A 32 1.25 7.34 -28.68
N ASN A 33 2.48 7.82 -28.85
CA ASN A 33 3.68 7.19 -28.27
C ASN A 33 4.61 8.26 -27.67
N CYS A 34 5.61 7.81 -26.91
CA CYS A 34 6.71 8.64 -26.41
C CYS A 34 6.24 9.95 -25.72
N ALA A 35 6.74 11.10 -26.19
CA ALA A 35 6.47 12.41 -25.59
C ALA A 35 4.99 12.81 -25.71
N ASP A 36 4.34 12.46 -26.82
CA ASP A 36 2.92 12.79 -27.05
C ASP A 36 2.02 11.97 -26.12
N LEU A 37 2.34 10.69 -25.94
CA LEU A 37 1.63 9.82 -24.99
C LEU A 37 1.83 10.32 -23.56
N LYS A 38 3.07 10.63 -23.16
CA LYS A 38 3.39 11.18 -21.83
C LYS A 38 2.58 12.46 -21.56
N THR A 39 2.52 13.36 -22.53
CA THR A 39 1.80 14.64 -22.39
C THR A 39 0.30 14.41 -22.29
N ALA A 40 -0.26 13.54 -23.13
CA ALA A 40 -1.67 13.18 -23.07
C ALA A 40 -2.06 12.58 -21.72
N LEU A 41 -1.30 11.58 -21.24
CA LEU A 41 -1.52 10.96 -19.94
C LEU A 41 -1.40 11.96 -18.79
N LYS A 42 -0.38 12.82 -18.80
CA LYS A 42 -0.20 13.90 -17.81
C LYS A 42 -1.43 14.82 -17.75
N THR A 43 -2.01 15.19 -18.89
CA THR A 43 -3.22 16.01 -18.93
C THR A 43 -4.43 15.25 -18.38
N ILE A 44 -4.60 13.98 -18.76
CA ILE A 44 -5.69 13.13 -18.27
C ILE A 44 -5.64 13.02 -16.74
N ILE A 45 -4.49 12.70 -16.16
CA ILE A 45 -4.36 12.54 -14.70
C ILE A 45 -4.40 13.86 -13.93
N ALA A 46 -4.08 14.99 -14.56
CA ALA A 46 -4.09 16.29 -13.89
C ALA A 46 -5.49 16.94 -13.92
N THR A 47 -6.30 16.64 -14.92
CA THR A 47 -7.65 17.20 -15.06
C THR A 47 -8.57 16.67 -13.96
N GLY A 48 -9.05 17.56 -13.09
CA GLY A 48 -9.95 17.19 -11.99
C GLY A 48 -9.25 16.54 -10.79
N ASN A 49 -7.92 16.40 -10.82
CA ASN A 49 -7.18 15.89 -9.67
C ASN A 49 -7.26 16.89 -8.50
N THR A 50 -7.52 16.36 -7.31
CA THR A 50 -7.51 17.13 -6.05
C THR A 50 -6.38 16.59 -5.18
N PRO A 51 -5.16 17.17 -5.28
CA PRO A 51 -4.01 16.66 -4.56
C PRO A 51 -4.22 16.71 -3.05
N GLN A 52 -3.89 15.62 -2.38
CA GLN A 52 -4.00 15.52 -0.93
C GLN A 52 -2.67 15.81 -0.25
N SER A 53 -2.73 16.29 0.99
CA SER A 53 -1.53 16.52 1.80
C SER A 53 -0.89 15.22 2.25
N TYR A 54 0.39 15.28 2.64
CA TYR A 54 1.07 14.16 3.26
C TYR A 54 0.37 13.66 4.54
N SER A 55 -0.33 14.55 5.27
CA SER A 55 -1.10 14.18 6.47
C SER A 55 -2.40 13.44 6.15
N ALA A 56 -2.98 13.63 4.97
CA ALA A 56 -4.22 12.96 4.56
C ALA A 56 -4.06 11.44 4.46
N LEU A 57 -2.83 10.95 4.23
CA LEU A 57 -2.50 9.53 4.22
C LEU A 57 -2.99 8.79 5.48
N TRP A 58 -2.91 9.41 6.65
CA TRP A 58 -3.37 8.78 7.90
C TRP A 58 -4.85 8.45 7.91
N THR A 59 -5.67 9.30 7.30
CA THR A 59 -7.11 9.04 7.15
C THR A 59 -7.34 8.02 6.05
N GLN A 60 -6.60 8.11 4.95
CA GLN A 60 -6.72 7.19 3.83
C GLN A 60 -6.46 5.73 4.24
N TYR A 61 -5.42 5.48 5.03
CA TYR A 61 -5.08 4.12 5.51
C TYR A 61 -6.19 3.47 6.32
N GLN A 62 -7.02 4.27 7.01
CA GLN A 62 -8.15 3.75 7.78
C GLN A 62 -9.31 3.28 6.91
N VAL A 63 -9.25 3.55 5.60
CA VAL A 63 -10.28 3.20 4.62
C VAL A 63 -9.77 2.13 3.64
N SER A 64 -8.59 2.33 3.06
CA SER A 64 -8.05 1.48 1.99
C SER A 64 -7.10 0.38 2.47
N ASP A 65 -6.43 0.57 3.60
CA ASP A 65 -5.34 -0.29 4.06
C ASP A 65 -5.73 -0.97 5.37
N ILE A 66 -6.94 -1.51 5.41
CA ILE A 66 -7.49 -2.22 6.56
C ILE A 66 -7.76 -3.69 6.25
N LYS A 67 -7.53 -4.55 7.25
CA LYS A 67 -7.93 -5.96 7.24
C LYS A 67 -8.58 -6.34 8.58
N PRO A 68 -9.33 -7.44 8.65
CA PRO A 68 -9.83 -7.95 9.93
C PRO A 68 -8.68 -8.33 10.86
N ARG A 69 -8.84 -8.05 12.16
CA ARG A 69 -7.92 -8.48 13.22
C ARG A 69 -7.97 -10.01 13.35
N THR A 70 -6.80 -10.62 13.42
CA THR A 70 -6.62 -12.06 13.67
C THR A 70 -5.67 -12.35 14.83
N VAL A 71 -4.93 -11.35 15.32
CA VAL A 71 -4.05 -11.45 16.49
C VAL A 71 -4.16 -10.24 17.42
N GLY A 72 -3.86 -10.45 18.70
CA GLY A 72 -3.90 -9.41 19.72
C GLY A 72 -5.32 -8.96 20.09
N THR A 73 -5.42 -7.83 20.78
CA THR A 73 -6.68 -7.23 21.23
C THR A 73 -6.82 -5.81 20.70
N GLY A 74 -8.01 -5.23 20.80
CA GLY A 74 -8.29 -3.86 20.35
C GLY A 74 -9.32 -3.81 19.22
N SER A 75 -9.08 -2.99 18.21
CA SER A 75 -10.00 -2.77 17.09
C SER A 75 -10.27 -4.04 16.27
N THR A 76 -11.49 -4.19 15.78
CA THR A 76 -11.88 -5.29 14.87
C THR A 76 -11.15 -5.22 13.53
N ASN A 77 -10.88 -4.01 13.04
CA ASN A 77 -10.09 -3.77 11.83
C ASN A 77 -8.73 -3.21 12.21
N VAL A 78 -7.69 -3.68 11.53
CA VAL A 78 -6.29 -3.32 11.74
C VAL A 78 -5.66 -2.88 10.45
N ILE A 79 -4.58 -2.11 10.54
CA ILE A 79 -3.81 -1.71 9.37
C ILE A 79 -3.23 -2.96 8.68
N TYR A 80 -3.37 -3.01 7.36
CA TYR A 80 -2.60 -3.92 6.52
C TYR A 80 -1.18 -3.35 6.38
N ASP A 81 -0.22 -4.02 7.01
CA ASP A 81 1.20 -3.68 6.95
C ASP A 81 1.97 -4.81 6.26
N ILE A 82 2.66 -4.49 5.16
CA ILE A 82 3.45 -5.44 4.37
C ILE A 82 4.61 -6.06 5.18
N TYR A 83 5.09 -5.40 6.24
CA TYR A 83 6.21 -5.86 7.07
C TYR A 83 5.79 -6.74 8.25
N SER A 84 4.49 -6.89 8.51
CA SER A 84 3.94 -7.85 9.46
C SER A 84 3.10 -8.93 8.78
N ALA A 85 2.51 -8.64 7.62
CA ALA A 85 1.67 -9.58 6.90
C ALA A 85 2.42 -10.88 6.59
N LYS A 86 1.80 -12.02 6.93
CA LYS A 86 2.22 -13.35 6.48
C LYS A 86 1.13 -13.97 5.60
N PRO A 87 1.33 -14.08 4.26
CA PRO A 87 0.31 -14.61 3.36
C PRO A 87 -0.19 -16.02 3.74
N ASP A 88 0.73 -16.88 4.14
CA ASP A 88 0.46 -18.29 4.47
C ASP A 88 0.51 -18.56 5.98
N GLY A 89 0.34 -17.53 6.81
CA GLY A 89 0.53 -17.66 8.25
C GLY A 89 -0.16 -16.61 9.09
N VAL A 90 0.17 -16.62 10.37
CA VAL A 90 -0.36 -15.68 11.36
C VAL A 90 0.60 -14.51 11.50
N ASP A 91 0.10 -13.28 11.32
CA ASP A 91 0.88 -12.07 11.53
C ASP A 91 1.51 -12.07 12.94
N PRO A 92 2.77 -11.64 13.10
CA PRO A 92 3.42 -11.59 14.41
C PRO A 92 2.81 -10.52 15.33
N TYR A 93 2.22 -9.48 14.75
CA TYR A 93 1.51 -8.38 15.43
C TYR A 93 0.59 -7.67 14.42
N GLN A 94 -0.35 -6.86 14.91
CA GLN A 94 -1.29 -6.09 14.11
C GLN A 94 -1.59 -4.74 14.74
N PHE A 95 -1.64 -3.69 13.93
CA PHE A 95 -1.79 -2.31 14.39
C PHE A 95 -3.24 -1.84 14.46
N THR A 96 -3.64 -1.32 15.60
CA THR A 96 -4.88 -0.55 15.72
C THR A 96 -4.73 0.78 14.95
N PRO A 97 -5.65 1.11 14.03
CA PRO A 97 -5.55 2.34 13.25
C PRO A 97 -5.73 3.60 14.09
N GLY A 98 -5.10 4.69 13.64
CA GLY A 98 -5.27 6.03 14.20
C GLY A 98 -4.34 6.37 15.36
N ASN A 99 -4.47 7.62 15.84
CA ASN A 99 -3.77 8.16 17.00
C ASN A 99 -4.71 8.17 18.23
N GLY A 100 -4.15 8.18 19.44
CA GLY A 100 -4.89 8.26 20.70
C GLY A 100 -5.03 6.92 21.42
N THR A 101 -6.05 6.78 22.28
CA THR A 101 -6.18 5.61 23.18
C THR A 101 -6.33 4.32 22.39
N GLY A 102 -5.26 3.52 22.38
CA GLY A 102 -5.19 2.24 21.70
C GLY A 102 -4.75 2.32 20.23
N GLY A 103 -4.67 3.51 19.64
CA GLY A 103 -4.16 3.74 18.29
C GLY A 103 -2.64 3.64 18.22
N GLN A 104 -2.11 3.09 17.13
CA GLN A 104 -0.69 2.81 16.95
C GLN A 104 -0.07 3.56 15.78
N GLN A 105 -0.68 4.67 15.35
CA GLN A 105 -0.05 5.60 14.42
C GLN A 105 1.24 6.18 15.00
N ASP A 106 2.26 6.37 14.17
CA ASP A 106 3.50 7.04 14.57
C ASP A 106 3.25 8.42 15.19
N VAL A 107 3.76 8.60 16.41
CA VAL A 107 3.69 9.82 17.23
C VAL A 107 5.03 10.56 17.31
N GLY A 108 5.99 10.24 16.44
CA GLY A 108 7.31 10.87 16.38
C GLY A 108 8.33 10.29 17.37
N ILE A 109 8.03 9.14 17.97
CA ILE A 109 8.91 8.46 18.94
C ILE A 109 9.67 7.35 18.23
N ASN A 110 10.99 7.28 18.42
CA ASN A 110 11.80 6.18 17.87
C ASN A 110 11.43 4.85 18.52
N THR A 111 11.35 3.80 17.70
CA THR A 111 11.06 2.43 18.15
C THR A 111 12.28 1.55 17.91
N THR A 112 12.59 0.70 18.88
CA THR A 112 13.64 -0.32 18.75
C THR A 112 13.06 -1.70 18.45
N THR A 113 11.74 -1.85 18.59
CA THR A 113 11.03 -3.12 18.52
C THR A 113 9.95 -3.06 17.46
N GLU A 114 9.77 -4.14 16.71
CA GLU A 114 8.64 -4.33 15.80
C GLU A 114 7.32 -4.36 16.58
N GLY A 115 6.22 -3.96 15.93
CA GLY A 115 4.86 -4.00 16.47
C GLY A 115 4.47 -2.85 17.39
N GLN A 116 5.32 -1.83 17.56
CA GLN A 116 5.02 -0.68 18.42
C GLN A 116 4.11 0.35 17.73
N PHE A 117 4.56 0.88 16.59
CA PHE A 117 3.82 1.87 15.80
C PHE A 117 3.96 1.56 14.31
N TYR A 118 2.95 1.92 13.52
CA TYR A 118 3.08 1.99 12.08
C TYR A 118 3.42 3.42 11.64
N ASN A 119 4.29 3.55 10.64
CA ASN A 119 4.61 4.81 9.99
C ASN A 119 4.32 4.75 8.49
N ARG A 120 4.76 5.77 7.75
CA ARG A 120 4.61 5.87 6.29
C ARG A 120 5.91 5.43 5.64
N GLU A 121 5.84 4.40 4.81
CA GLU A 121 6.96 3.88 4.03
C GLU A 121 6.86 4.33 2.58
N HIS A 122 7.87 5.05 2.12
CA HIS A 122 8.01 5.40 0.71
C HIS A 122 8.72 4.25 -0.01
N SER A 123 7.96 3.39 -0.70
CA SER A 123 8.53 2.25 -1.45
C SER A 123 9.56 2.70 -2.49
N VAL A 124 9.42 3.90 -3.04
CA VAL A 124 10.51 4.64 -3.70
C VAL A 124 11.05 5.67 -2.70
N PRO A 125 12.26 5.52 -2.15
CA PRO A 125 12.75 6.40 -1.08
C PRO A 125 12.74 7.88 -1.46
N GLN A 126 12.22 8.71 -0.57
CA GLN A 126 12.14 10.17 -0.76
C GLN A 126 13.49 10.80 -1.14
N SER A 127 14.59 10.26 -0.59
CA SER A 127 15.95 10.74 -0.83
C SER A 127 16.44 10.51 -2.26
N TRP A 128 15.83 9.61 -3.03
CA TRP A 128 16.24 9.33 -4.41
C TRP A 128 15.78 10.40 -5.40
N PHE A 129 14.78 11.21 -5.03
CA PHE A 129 14.19 12.24 -5.88
C PHE A 129 14.09 13.62 -5.23
N ASN A 130 14.83 13.85 -4.15
CA ASN A 130 14.81 15.11 -3.39
C ASN A 130 13.39 15.53 -2.96
N GLY A 131 12.59 14.57 -2.50
CA GLY A 131 11.17 14.80 -2.22
C GLY A 131 10.93 15.79 -1.07
N ASN A 132 9.81 16.53 -1.15
CA ASN A 132 9.32 17.45 -0.13
C ASN A 132 7.88 17.10 0.26
N THR A 133 7.61 16.83 1.54
CA THR A 133 6.27 16.48 2.06
C THR A 133 5.31 17.66 2.14
N SER A 134 5.81 18.89 1.99
CA SER A 134 5.01 20.12 2.02
C SER A 134 4.42 20.50 0.65
N THR A 135 4.77 19.78 -0.42
CA THR A 135 4.29 20.05 -1.78
C THR A 135 3.67 18.80 -2.36
N PRO A 136 2.45 18.88 -2.93
CA PRO A 136 1.87 17.74 -3.61
C PRO A 136 2.77 17.23 -4.75
N GLY A 137 2.93 15.91 -4.82
CA GLY A 137 3.78 15.27 -5.80
C GLY A 137 4.09 13.83 -5.39
N PRO A 138 5.18 13.23 -5.91
CA PRO A 138 5.55 11.86 -5.54
C PRO A 138 5.69 11.67 -4.04
N THR A 139 6.16 12.67 -3.29
CA THR A 139 6.30 12.56 -1.82
C THR A 139 4.98 12.41 -1.06
N THR A 140 3.85 12.74 -1.69
CA THR A 140 2.50 12.64 -1.10
C THR A 140 1.60 11.65 -1.83
N ASP A 141 2.15 10.93 -2.83
CA ASP A 141 1.39 10.02 -3.68
C ASP A 141 1.11 8.71 -2.93
N TYR A 142 -0.16 8.49 -2.62
CA TYR A 142 -0.63 7.33 -1.88
C TYR A 142 -0.26 5.99 -2.55
N LEU A 143 -0.10 5.94 -3.88
CA LEU A 143 0.13 4.69 -4.61
C LEU A 143 1.45 4.00 -4.28
N HIS A 144 2.40 4.71 -3.66
CA HIS A 144 3.69 4.12 -3.29
C HIS A 144 4.09 4.41 -1.84
N ILE A 145 3.19 5.01 -1.06
CA ILE A 145 3.41 5.32 0.36
C ILE A 145 2.49 4.46 1.22
N PHE A 146 3.04 3.40 1.77
CA PHE A 146 2.30 2.37 2.49
C PHE A 146 2.36 2.59 4.01
N PRO A 147 1.32 2.23 4.76
CA PRO A 147 1.41 2.17 6.21
C PRO A 147 2.17 0.90 6.60
N THR A 148 3.29 1.04 7.32
CA THR A 148 4.14 -0.12 7.65
C THR A 148 4.72 -0.06 9.04
N ASP A 149 5.23 -1.18 9.56
CA ASP A 149 5.96 -1.18 10.83
C ASP A 149 7.12 -0.17 10.82
N LYS A 150 7.12 0.73 11.81
CA LYS A 150 8.11 1.82 11.92
C LYS A 150 9.54 1.31 12.07
N LYS A 151 9.74 0.21 12.81
CA LYS A 151 11.07 -0.36 13.04
C LYS A 151 11.59 -1.00 11.76
N VAL A 152 10.79 -1.81 11.07
CA VAL A 152 11.19 -2.47 9.82
C VAL A 152 11.42 -1.43 8.72
N ASN A 153 10.55 -0.43 8.59
CA ASN A 153 10.78 0.70 7.68
C ASN A 153 12.12 1.41 7.98
N SER A 154 12.38 1.75 9.25
CA SER A 154 13.67 2.35 9.63
C SER A 154 14.88 1.49 9.30
N VAL A 155 14.75 0.16 9.32
CA VAL A 155 15.81 -0.78 8.92
C VAL A 155 15.95 -0.83 7.40
N ARG A 156 14.85 -0.82 6.64
CA ARG A 156 14.85 -0.78 5.17
C ARG A 156 15.54 0.48 4.64
N ALA A 157 15.37 1.61 5.34
CA ALA A 157 16.02 2.87 5.02
C ALA A 157 15.81 3.28 3.55
N ASN A 158 16.88 3.57 2.81
CA ASN A 158 16.84 3.91 1.39
C ASN A 158 17.54 2.86 0.51
N TYR A 159 17.64 1.62 0.99
CA TYR A 159 18.24 0.53 0.23
C TYR A 159 17.32 0.09 -0.92
N ILE A 160 17.94 -0.36 -2.01
CA ILE A 160 17.21 -0.95 -3.14
C ILE A 160 16.58 -2.27 -2.70
N TYR A 161 15.46 -2.67 -3.31
CA TYR A 161 14.94 -4.02 -3.11
C TYR A 161 15.77 -5.03 -3.89
N GLY A 162 15.94 -6.23 -3.33
CA GLY A 162 16.60 -7.34 -4.01
C GLY A 162 16.53 -8.64 -3.24
N GLU A 163 16.99 -9.72 -3.88
CA GLU A 163 17.11 -11.01 -3.21
C GLU A 163 18.36 -11.05 -2.31
N VAL A 164 18.17 -11.34 -1.03
CA VAL A 164 19.24 -11.33 -0.03
C VAL A 164 20.01 -12.66 0.00
N ALA A 165 21.33 -12.60 -0.19
CA ALA A 165 22.24 -13.73 -0.04
C ALA A 165 22.59 -14.01 1.43
N THR A 166 23.00 -12.99 2.18
CA THR A 166 23.34 -13.12 3.61
C THR A 166 22.64 -12.02 4.40
N ALA A 167 21.69 -12.41 5.24
CA ALA A 167 20.90 -11.49 6.04
C ALA A 167 21.74 -10.90 7.19
N SER A 168 21.77 -9.57 7.27
CA SER A 168 22.19 -8.82 8.46
C SER A 168 21.03 -8.53 9.41
N TYR A 169 19.80 -8.60 8.89
CA TYR A 169 18.56 -8.46 9.65
C TYR A 169 17.47 -9.36 9.05
N THR A 170 16.59 -9.87 9.90
CA THR A 170 15.39 -10.58 9.49
C THR A 170 14.25 -10.13 10.38
N SER A 171 13.18 -9.61 9.78
CA SER A 171 11.99 -9.18 10.52
C SER A 171 11.16 -10.37 10.99
N LEU A 172 10.18 -10.13 11.86
CA LEU A 172 9.30 -11.19 12.36
C LEU A 172 8.40 -11.79 11.27
N ASN A 173 8.17 -11.08 10.15
CA ASN A 173 7.48 -11.62 8.98
C ASN A 173 8.40 -12.39 8.00
N GLY A 174 9.71 -12.38 8.25
CA GLY A 174 10.70 -13.08 7.42
C GLY A 174 11.32 -12.24 6.30
N SER A 175 10.95 -10.96 6.19
CA SER A 175 11.64 -10.02 5.30
C SER A 175 13.09 -9.85 5.76
N LYS A 176 14.02 -9.66 4.81
CA LYS A 176 15.45 -9.61 5.09
C LYS A 176 16.04 -8.31 4.61
N LEU A 177 17.08 -7.86 5.31
CA LEU A 177 18.04 -6.89 4.82
C LEU A 177 19.42 -7.55 4.88
N GLY A 178 20.21 -7.44 3.82
CA GLY A 178 21.55 -8.02 3.80
C GLY A 178 22.29 -7.85 2.49
N THR A 179 23.31 -8.66 2.26
CA THR A 179 24.07 -8.60 0.99
C THR A 179 23.21 -9.09 -0.17
N SER A 180 23.37 -8.46 -1.34
CA SER A 180 22.68 -8.91 -2.56
C SER A 180 23.18 -10.28 -3.02
N SER A 181 22.25 -11.10 -3.50
CA SER A 181 22.55 -12.34 -4.25
C SER A 181 22.87 -12.10 -5.72
N PHE A 182 22.61 -10.90 -6.25
CA PHE A 182 22.85 -10.58 -7.63
C PHE A 182 24.28 -10.07 -7.84
N ALA A 183 25.01 -10.70 -8.76
CA ALA A 183 26.39 -10.32 -9.06
C ALA A 183 26.46 -8.87 -9.57
N GLY A 184 27.38 -8.08 -9.01
CA GLY A 184 27.61 -6.69 -9.39
C GLY A 184 26.75 -5.65 -8.66
N LEU A 185 25.72 -6.06 -7.90
CA LEU A 185 25.03 -5.16 -6.98
C LEU A 185 25.76 -5.10 -5.64
N THR A 186 26.25 -3.92 -5.29
CA THR A 186 26.96 -3.67 -4.04
C THR A 186 26.08 -2.93 -3.04
N GLY A 187 26.20 -3.27 -1.76
CA GLY A 187 25.44 -2.66 -0.66
C GLY A 187 24.27 -3.52 -0.19
N PRO A 188 23.57 -3.08 0.87
CA PRO A 188 22.42 -3.81 1.40
C PRO A 188 21.22 -3.79 0.43
N VAL A 189 20.48 -4.91 0.40
CA VAL A 189 19.18 -5.09 -0.26
C VAL A 189 18.18 -5.78 0.65
#